data_AF-A0A931RC43-F1
#
_entry.id   AF-A0A931RC43-F1
#
_cell.length_a   1.000
_cell.length_b   1.000
_cell.length_c   1.000
_cell.angle_alpha   90.00
_cell.angle_beta   90.00
_cell.angle_gamma   90.00
#
_symmetry.space_group_name_H-M   'P 1'
#
loop_
_entity.id
_entity.type
_entity.pdbx_description
1 polymer ?
#
loop_
_entity_poly.entity_id
_entity_poly.type
_entity_poly.pdbx_seq_one_letter_code
_entity_poly.pdbx_strand_id
1 'polypeptide(L)'
;MEFKRVLLKLSGEQFAGGQSFGISSDFINELAKDIKAIADLGVQVAVVVGGGNFMRGADISKNGVERATGDYMGMLATVLNGMALVDTLEASGQPARLQTRLRVDSVAEPYIRRRAIRHMEKGRIVIIAGGTGNPYVTTDTAAVTAALELDCDVVLKATKVDGVYDKDPTKHKEAKKHTSLSHAEALQNPHIAVMDNAAISLAMDHKLPIIVFKLSKENLKKVRGCAEI
;
A
#
# COMPACT_ATOMS: atom_id res chain seq x y z
N MET A 1 20.67 0.24 6.60
CA MET A 1 20.33 0.49 5.20
C MET A 1 19.44 1.71 5.13
N GLU A 2 19.86 2.72 4.36
CA GLU A 2 19.04 3.88 4.01
C GLU A 2 18.35 3.54 2.69
N PHE A 3 17.01 3.50 2.67
CA PHE A 3 16.26 3.17 1.46
C PHE A 3 16.22 4.39 0.53
N LYS A 4 16.60 4.22 -0.73
CA LYS A 4 16.50 5.26 -1.77
C LYS A 4 15.08 5.36 -2.29
N ARG A 5 14.43 4.21 -2.50
CA ARG A 5 13.09 4.13 -3.08
C ARG A 5 12.23 3.13 -2.30
N VAL A 6 11.05 3.56 -1.90
CA VAL A 6 10.13 2.74 -1.11
C VAL A 6 8.77 2.69 -1.76
N LEU A 7 8.09 1.55 -1.62
CA LEU A 7 6.67 1.44 -1.92
C LEU A 7 5.86 1.33 -0.63
N LEU A 8 4.98 2.30 -0.38
CA LEU A 8 4.04 2.28 0.72
C LEU A 8 2.74 1.62 0.26
N LYS A 9 2.40 0.46 0.84
CA LYS A 9 1.09 -0.17 0.63
C LYS A 9 0.14 0.25 1.74
N LEU A 10 -0.94 0.90 1.35
CA LEU A 10 -2.01 1.35 2.25
C LEU A 10 -3.26 0.51 2.05
N SER A 11 -3.89 0.07 3.14
CA SER A 11 -5.19 -0.58 3.08
C SER A 11 -6.30 0.45 2.91
N GLY A 12 -7.30 0.16 2.09
CA GLY A 12 -8.42 1.10 1.86
C GLY A 12 -9.18 1.38 3.15
N GLU A 13 -9.34 0.37 4.01
CA GLU A 13 -10.03 0.48 5.32
C GLU A 13 -9.38 1.48 6.27
N GLN A 14 -8.10 1.80 6.06
CA GLN A 14 -7.43 2.84 6.86
C GLN A 14 -7.94 4.23 6.48
N PHE A 15 -8.29 4.46 5.22
CA PHE A 15 -8.83 5.74 4.74
C PHE A 15 -10.13 6.12 5.43
N ALA A 16 -10.94 5.15 5.88
CA ALA A 16 -12.18 5.44 6.58
C ALA A 16 -11.97 6.01 8.00
N GLY A 17 -10.76 5.97 8.57
CA GLY A 17 -10.44 6.60 9.86
C GLY A 17 -11.32 6.15 11.04
N GLY A 18 -11.77 4.89 11.04
CA GLY A 18 -12.69 4.34 12.05
C GLY A 18 -14.17 4.38 11.67
N GLN A 19 -14.52 5.07 10.58
CA GLN A 19 -15.85 4.99 9.97
C GLN A 19 -16.02 3.68 9.19
N SER A 20 -17.27 3.34 8.87
CA SER A 20 -17.60 2.14 8.09
C SER A 20 -17.42 2.33 6.58
N PHE A 21 -17.41 3.58 6.09
CA PHE A 21 -17.38 3.91 4.67
C PHE A 21 -16.75 5.28 4.43
N GLY A 22 -16.18 5.50 3.25
CA GLY A 22 -15.70 6.81 2.80
C GLY A 22 -14.26 7.12 3.18
N ILE A 23 -13.93 8.42 3.25
CA ILE A 23 -12.58 8.93 3.53
C ILE A 23 -12.65 9.90 4.71
N SER A 24 -11.87 9.62 5.74
CA SER A 24 -11.68 10.50 6.89
C SER A 24 -10.68 11.60 6.54
N SER A 25 -11.13 12.84 6.66
CA SER A 25 -10.29 14.03 6.47
C SER A 25 -9.12 14.07 7.45
N ASP A 26 -9.32 13.68 8.70
CA ASP A 26 -8.25 13.70 9.71
C ASP A 26 -7.16 12.69 9.34
N PHE A 27 -7.56 11.46 9.03
CA PHE A 27 -6.62 10.40 8.67
C PHE A 27 -5.83 10.74 7.40
N ILE A 28 -6.49 11.23 6.34
CA ILE A 28 -5.78 11.51 5.09
C ILE A 28 -4.82 12.69 5.21
N ASN A 29 -5.17 13.70 6.02
CA ASN A 29 -4.29 14.82 6.33
C ASN A 29 -3.06 14.38 7.13
N GLU A 30 -3.23 13.50 8.12
CA GLU A 30 -2.10 12.93 8.87
C GLU A 30 -1.21 12.08 7.97
N LEU A 31 -1.80 11.20 7.16
CA LEU A 31 -1.09 10.37 6.19
C LEU A 31 -0.27 11.21 5.20
N ALA A 32 -0.83 12.31 4.68
CA ALA A 32 -0.13 13.19 3.76
C ALA A 32 1.10 13.85 4.42
N LYS A 33 0.97 14.33 5.67
CA LYS A 33 2.09 14.87 6.45
C LYS A 33 3.19 13.83 6.66
N ASP A 34 2.78 12.61 6.94
CA ASP A 34 3.67 11.47 7.19
C ASP A 34 4.43 11.04 5.93
N ILE A 35 3.76 10.95 4.77
CA ILE A 35 4.40 10.68 3.47
C ILE A 35 5.33 11.82 3.08
N LYS A 36 4.89 13.08 3.25
CA LYS A 36 5.71 14.26 2.97
C LYS A 36 6.99 14.26 3.81
N ALA A 37 6.90 13.92 5.09
CA ALA A 37 8.06 13.84 5.96
C ALA A 37 9.11 12.82 5.47
N ILE A 38 8.70 11.74 4.80
CA ILE A 38 9.62 10.77 4.19
C ILE A 38 10.25 11.36 2.92
N ALA A 39 9.45 12.01 2.08
CA ALA A 39 9.93 12.63 0.85
C ALA A 39 10.92 13.77 1.11
N ASP A 40 10.70 14.54 2.18
CA ASP A 40 11.60 15.61 2.64
C ASP A 40 12.99 15.08 3.06
N LEU A 41 13.12 13.77 3.31
CA LEU A 41 14.41 13.10 3.57
C LEU A 41 15.14 12.71 2.28
N GLY A 42 14.59 13.01 1.10
CA GLY A 42 15.16 12.65 -0.20
C GLY A 42 14.79 11.23 -0.68
N VAL A 43 13.93 10.52 0.06
CA VAL A 43 13.46 9.19 -0.31
C VAL A 43 12.40 9.30 -1.43
N GLN A 44 12.54 8.47 -2.46
CA GLN A 44 11.57 8.39 -3.55
C GLN A 44 10.40 7.48 -3.14
N VAL A 45 9.19 8.04 -3.09
CA VAL A 45 8.02 7.33 -2.54
C VAL A 45 7.00 6.99 -3.62
N ALA A 46 6.70 5.71 -3.74
CA ALA A 46 5.53 5.20 -4.44
C ALA A 46 4.48 4.75 -3.43
N VAL A 47 3.20 4.86 -3.77
CA VAL A 47 2.07 4.47 -2.92
C VAL A 47 1.11 3.59 -3.70
N VAL A 48 0.75 2.44 -3.15
CA VAL A 48 -0.38 1.63 -3.65
C VAL A 48 -1.51 1.70 -2.64
N VAL A 49 -2.68 2.10 -3.11
CA VAL A 49 -3.87 2.30 -2.28
C VAL A 49 -4.89 1.18 -2.46
N GLY A 50 -5.40 0.64 -1.36
CA GLY A 50 -6.56 -0.24 -1.34
C GLY A 50 -7.88 0.53 -1.52
N GLY A 51 -8.99 -0.18 -1.78
CA GLY A 51 -10.32 0.41 -2.02
C GLY A 51 -11.42 -0.08 -1.06
N GLY A 52 -11.05 -0.87 -0.04
CA GLY A 52 -12.00 -1.58 0.81
C GLY A 52 -12.87 -0.70 1.73
N ASN A 53 -12.56 0.59 1.88
CA ASN A 53 -13.43 1.58 2.52
C ASN A 53 -14.65 1.98 1.69
N PHE A 54 -14.63 1.72 0.38
CA PHE A 54 -15.80 1.92 -0.48
C PHE A 54 -16.40 0.58 -0.90
N MET A 55 -15.54 -0.33 -1.39
CA MET A 55 -15.97 -1.54 -2.09
C MET A 55 -14.93 -2.65 -1.89
N ARG A 56 -15.39 -3.85 -1.51
CA ARG A 56 -14.59 -5.09 -1.58
C ARG A 56 -15.26 -6.05 -2.56
N GLY A 57 -14.57 -6.43 -3.63
CA GLY A 57 -15.14 -7.29 -4.68
C GLY A 57 -15.70 -8.61 -4.15
N ALA A 58 -14.99 -9.25 -3.21
CA ALA A 58 -15.44 -10.47 -2.55
C ALA A 58 -16.73 -10.32 -1.73
N ASP A 59 -16.97 -9.14 -1.14
CA ASP A 59 -18.20 -8.88 -0.37
C ASP A 59 -19.38 -8.55 -1.29
N ILE A 60 -19.12 -7.82 -2.37
CA ILE A 60 -20.12 -7.50 -3.40
C ILE A 60 -20.58 -8.77 -4.14
N SER A 61 -19.66 -9.72 -4.36
CA SER A 61 -19.98 -10.99 -5.02
C SER A 61 -21.01 -11.82 -4.25
N LYS A 62 -21.01 -11.72 -2.92
CA LYS A 62 -21.99 -12.40 -2.06
C LYS A 62 -23.42 -11.87 -2.28
N ASN A 63 -23.55 -10.67 -2.84
CA ASN A 63 -24.83 -10.02 -3.12
C ASN A 63 -25.30 -10.24 -4.57
N GLY A 64 -24.74 -11.23 -5.28
CA GLY A 64 -25.19 -11.63 -6.62
C GLY A 64 -24.48 -10.94 -7.79
N VAL A 65 -23.45 -10.13 -7.52
CA VAL A 65 -22.60 -9.55 -8.56
C VAL A 65 -21.52 -10.54 -8.96
N GLU A 66 -21.21 -10.61 -10.26
CA GLU A 66 -20.13 -11.47 -10.75
C GLU A 66 -18.77 -11.02 -10.17
N ARG A 67 -17.91 -11.98 -9.81
CA ARG A 67 -16.68 -11.71 -9.05
C ARG A 67 -15.73 -10.75 -9.76
N ALA A 68 -15.51 -10.93 -11.06
CA ALA A 68 -14.65 -10.04 -11.82
C ALA A 68 -15.20 -8.60 -11.86
N THR A 69 -16.51 -8.46 -11.99
CA THR A 69 -17.21 -7.16 -11.91
C THR A 69 -16.99 -6.50 -10.54
N GLY A 70 -17.15 -7.25 -9.45
CA GLY A 70 -16.89 -6.77 -8.10
C GLY A 70 -15.44 -6.32 -7.90
N ASP A 71 -14.47 -7.04 -8.48
CA ASP A 71 -13.05 -6.65 -8.40
C ASP A 71 -12.76 -5.38 -9.23
N TYR A 72 -13.41 -5.18 -10.39
CA TYR A 72 -13.35 -3.90 -11.12
C TYR A 72 -13.92 -2.74 -10.31
N MET A 73 -15.03 -2.93 -9.61
CA MET A 73 -15.58 -1.93 -8.69
C MET A 73 -14.58 -1.60 -7.57
N GLY A 74 -13.94 -2.62 -7.00
CA GLY A 74 -12.86 -2.44 -6.01
C GLY A 74 -11.65 -1.68 -6.57
N MET A 75 -11.26 -1.95 -7.82
CA MET A 75 -10.19 -1.22 -8.49
C MET A 75 -10.55 0.25 -8.72
N LEU A 76 -11.78 0.58 -9.13
CA LEU A 76 -12.25 1.96 -9.24
C LEU A 76 -12.28 2.66 -7.87
N ALA A 77 -12.64 1.96 -6.80
CA ALA A 77 -12.55 2.51 -5.44
C ALA A 77 -11.13 2.91 -5.04
N THR A 78 -10.09 2.19 -5.52
CA THR A 78 -8.69 2.62 -5.31
C THR A 78 -8.38 3.96 -6.01
N VAL A 79 -9.02 4.24 -7.15
CA VAL A 79 -8.88 5.52 -7.87
C VAL A 79 -9.45 6.66 -7.03
N LEU A 80 -10.60 6.46 -6.37
CA LEU A 80 -11.20 7.45 -5.46
C LEU A 80 -10.25 7.83 -4.31
N ASN A 81 -9.65 6.82 -3.65
CA ASN A 81 -8.65 7.06 -2.60
C ASN A 81 -7.39 7.75 -3.15
N GLY A 82 -6.96 7.37 -4.35
CA GLY A 82 -5.80 7.97 -5.01
C GLY A 82 -6.01 9.45 -5.31
N MET A 83 -7.20 9.84 -5.79
CA MET A 83 -7.56 11.24 -6.04
C MET A 83 -7.48 12.07 -4.75
N ALA A 84 -8.12 11.59 -3.68
CA ALA A 84 -8.13 12.29 -2.40
C ALA A 84 -6.71 12.46 -1.83
N LEU A 85 -5.84 11.45 -2.00
CA LEU A 85 -4.47 11.51 -1.50
C LEU A 85 -3.60 12.47 -2.32
N VAL A 86 -3.77 12.54 -3.65
CA VAL A 86 -3.07 13.54 -4.48
C VAL A 86 -3.42 14.94 -4.02
N ASP A 87 -4.70 15.28 -3.92
CA ASP A 87 -5.14 16.64 -3.55
C ASP A 87 -4.62 17.03 -2.17
N THR A 88 -4.66 16.09 -1.21
CA THR A 88 -4.18 16.34 0.15
C THR A 88 -2.67 16.54 0.20
N LEU A 89 -1.89 15.78 -0.58
CA LEU A 89 -0.45 15.96 -0.70
C LEU A 89 -0.10 17.30 -1.37
N GLU A 90 -0.77 17.64 -2.47
CA GLU A 90 -0.52 18.89 -3.18
C GLU A 90 -0.93 20.12 -2.34
N ALA A 91 -2.03 20.04 -1.59
CA ALA A 91 -2.42 21.06 -0.62
C ALA A 91 -1.37 21.25 0.50
N SER A 92 -0.59 20.21 0.82
CA SER A 92 0.54 20.28 1.77
C SER A 92 1.87 20.71 1.12
N GLY A 93 1.85 21.08 -0.16
CA GLY A 93 3.03 21.51 -0.91
C GLY A 93 3.93 20.36 -1.40
N GLN A 94 3.48 19.10 -1.31
CA GLN A 94 4.19 17.93 -1.82
C GLN A 94 3.60 17.52 -3.18
N PRO A 95 4.33 17.69 -4.30
CA PRO A 95 3.84 17.27 -5.61
C PRO A 95 3.57 15.77 -5.68
N ALA A 96 2.41 15.39 -6.22
CA ALA A 96 1.98 14.00 -6.31
C ALA A 96 1.33 13.69 -7.66
N ARG A 97 1.42 12.46 -8.15
CA ARG A 97 0.81 12.03 -9.42
C ARG A 97 0.06 10.73 -9.25
N LEU A 98 -1.20 10.72 -9.66
CA LEU A 98 -2.02 9.52 -9.73
C LEU A 98 -1.81 8.84 -11.08
N GLN A 99 -1.40 7.58 -11.04
CA GLN A 99 -1.35 6.68 -12.18
C GLN A 99 -2.27 5.48 -11.96
N THR A 100 -2.97 5.04 -13.00
CA THR A 100 -3.93 3.94 -12.90
C THR A 100 -3.66 2.85 -13.94
N ARG A 101 -3.79 1.59 -13.52
CA ARG A 101 -3.71 0.43 -14.43
C ARG A 101 -5.00 0.22 -15.23
N LEU A 102 -6.13 0.78 -14.79
CA LEU A 102 -7.35 0.93 -15.59
C LEU A 102 -7.34 2.29 -16.27
N ARG A 103 -7.72 2.39 -17.55
CA ARG A 103 -7.83 3.69 -18.21
C ARG A 103 -9.03 4.46 -17.66
N VAL A 104 -8.77 5.55 -16.96
CA VAL A 104 -9.77 6.49 -16.45
C VAL A 104 -9.38 7.87 -16.96
N ASP A 105 -9.69 8.09 -18.24
CA ASP A 105 -9.32 9.31 -18.95
C ASP A 105 -9.93 10.55 -18.27
N SER A 106 -9.28 11.69 -18.41
CA SER A 106 -9.59 12.96 -17.72
C SER A 106 -9.34 12.98 -16.20
N VAL A 107 -9.23 11.82 -15.54
CA VAL A 107 -9.08 11.74 -14.07
C VAL A 107 -7.63 11.47 -13.65
N ALA A 108 -6.98 10.50 -14.29
CA ALA A 108 -5.65 10.04 -13.89
C ALA A 108 -4.78 9.67 -15.08
N GLU A 109 -3.45 9.76 -14.93
CA GLU A 109 -2.53 9.29 -15.95
C GLU A 109 -2.63 7.75 -16.08
N PRO A 110 -2.52 7.17 -17.29
CA PRO A 110 -2.31 5.73 -17.40
C PRO A 110 -0.97 5.36 -16.74
N TYR A 111 -0.93 4.22 -16.07
CA TYR A 111 0.30 3.69 -15.50
C TYR A 111 1.30 3.35 -16.60
N ILE A 112 2.42 4.06 -16.58
CA ILE A 112 3.54 3.85 -17.50
C ILE A 112 4.81 3.84 -16.64
N ARG A 113 5.42 2.66 -16.47
CA ARG A 113 6.62 2.45 -15.63
C ARG A 113 7.66 3.56 -15.76
N ARG A 114 8.08 3.88 -17.00
CA ARG A 114 9.11 4.90 -17.26
C ARG A 114 8.68 6.31 -16.83
N ARG A 115 7.38 6.61 -16.90
CA ARG A 115 6.81 7.89 -16.44
C ARG A 115 6.77 7.95 -14.92
N ALA A 116 6.36 6.87 -14.26
CA ALA A 116 6.38 6.76 -12.80
C ALA A 116 7.80 6.97 -12.24
N ILE A 117 8.80 6.25 -12.78
CA ILE A 117 10.22 6.44 -12.39
C ILE A 117 10.65 7.90 -12.58
N ARG A 118 10.31 8.53 -13.72
CA ARG A 118 10.65 9.92 -13.99
C ARG A 118 9.99 10.92 -13.03
N HIS A 119 8.78 10.63 -12.57
CA HIS A 119 8.11 11.45 -11.54
C HIS A 119 8.84 11.31 -10.20
N MET A 120 9.20 10.08 -9.81
CA MET A 120 9.93 9.79 -8.56
C MET A 120 11.33 10.43 -8.54
N GLU A 121 12.06 10.41 -9.66
CA GLU A 121 13.34 11.11 -9.82
C GLU A 121 13.25 12.62 -9.59
N LYS A 122 12.08 13.21 -9.85
CA LYS A 122 11.80 14.64 -9.64
C LYS A 122 11.27 14.94 -8.22
N GLY A 123 11.31 13.98 -7.31
CA GLY A 123 10.81 14.13 -5.94
C GLY A 123 9.28 14.15 -5.83
N ARG A 124 8.55 13.69 -6.85
CA ARG A 124 7.09 13.60 -6.81
C ARG A 124 6.68 12.26 -6.20
N ILE A 125 5.63 12.27 -5.39
CA ILE A 125 5.00 11.03 -4.91
C ILE A 125 4.22 10.42 -6.07
N VAL A 126 4.40 9.13 -6.32
CA VAL A 126 3.60 8.41 -7.33
C VAL A 126 2.59 7.53 -6.63
N ILE A 127 1.31 7.82 -6.82
CA ILE A 127 0.21 6.98 -6.33
C ILE A 127 -0.26 6.09 -7.47
N ILE A 128 -0.30 4.79 -7.23
CA ILE A 128 -0.73 3.77 -8.18
C ILE A 128 -2.07 3.21 -7.72
N ALA A 129 -3.07 3.38 -8.58
CA ALA A 129 -4.42 2.86 -8.42
C ALA A 129 -4.76 1.86 -9.53
N GLY A 130 -5.93 1.24 -9.43
CA GLY A 130 -6.40 0.20 -10.33
C GLY A 130 -5.79 -1.18 -10.05
N GLY A 131 -5.28 -1.43 -8.83
CA GLY A 131 -4.73 -2.74 -8.45
C GLY A 131 -3.66 -3.23 -9.44
N THR A 132 -3.81 -4.46 -9.93
CA THR A 132 -2.99 -4.99 -11.04
C THR A 132 -3.59 -4.71 -12.42
N GLY A 133 -4.81 -4.18 -12.48
CA GLY A 133 -5.65 -4.09 -13.68
C GLY A 133 -6.43 -5.38 -13.97
N ASN A 134 -6.20 -6.46 -13.22
CA ASN A 134 -6.82 -7.76 -13.44
C ASN A 134 -7.65 -8.19 -12.22
N PRO A 135 -8.85 -8.75 -12.44
CA PRO A 135 -9.62 -9.39 -11.39
C PRO A 135 -8.91 -10.58 -10.73
N TYR A 136 -9.41 -11.03 -9.58
CA TYR A 136 -8.88 -12.12 -8.75
C TYR A 136 -7.52 -11.86 -8.11
N VAL A 137 -6.97 -10.66 -8.28
CA VAL A 137 -5.69 -10.26 -7.70
C VAL A 137 -5.90 -9.21 -6.61
N THR A 138 -5.14 -9.33 -5.52
CA THR A 138 -5.21 -8.39 -4.40
C THR A 138 -4.39 -7.13 -4.65
N THR A 139 -4.58 -6.11 -3.80
CA THR A 139 -3.71 -4.93 -3.79
C THR A 139 -2.35 -5.17 -3.14
N ASP A 140 -2.18 -6.27 -2.40
CA ASP A 140 -0.86 -6.66 -1.88
C ASP A 140 0.01 -7.20 -3.03
N THR A 141 -0.54 -8.04 -3.91
CA THR A 141 0.16 -8.48 -5.14
C THR A 141 0.46 -7.29 -6.06
N ALA A 142 -0.47 -6.33 -6.18
CA ALA A 142 -0.24 -5.10 -6.92
C ALA A 142 0.92 -4.26 -6.34
N ALA A 143 1.01 -4.19 -5.01
CA ALA A 143 2.10 -3.49 -4.32
C ALA A 143 3.46 -4.13 -4.58
N VAL A 144 3.57 -5.46 -4.47
CA VAL A 144 4.83 -6.17 -4.77
C VAL A 144 5.21 -6.00 -6.24
N THR A 145 4.26 -6.17 -7.16
CA THR A 145 4.51 -6.01 -8.60
C THR A 145 4.97 -4.58 -8.94
N ALA A 146 4.30 -3.56 -8.40
CA ALA A 146 4.68 -2.17 -8.62
C ALA A 146 6.04 -1.84 -8.00
N ALA A 147 6.38 -2.41 -6.85
CA ALA A 147 7.67 -2.21 -6.20
C ALA A 147 8.81 -2.78 -7.06
N LEU A 148 8.63 -3.97 -7.62
CA LEU A 148 9.58 -4.58 -8.56
C LEU A 148 9.70 -3.76 -9.85
N GLU A 149 8.57 -3.36 -10.44
CA GLU A 149 8.57 -2.51 -11.65
C GLU A 149 9.28 -1.18 -11.40
N LEU A 150 9.11 -0.59 -10.21
CA LEU A 150 9.71 0.67 -9.85
C LEU A 150 11.07 0.51 -9.18
N ASP A 151 11.72 -0.66 -9.19
CA ASP A 151 13.03 -0.86 -8.56
C ASP A 151 13.08 -0.30 -7.10
N CYS A 152 12.02 -0.54 -6.33
CA CYS A 152 11.96 -0.15 -4.92
C CYS A 152 12.83 -1.07 -4.06
N ASP A 153 13.48 -0.51 -3.05
CA ASP A 153 14.34 -1.25 -2.13
C ASP A 153 13.54 -2.06 -1.12
N VAL A 154 12.28 -1.67 -0.85
CA VAL A 154 11.41 -2.28 0.16
C VAL A 154 9.93 -1.98 -0.10
N VAL A 155 9.05 -2.92 0.28
CA VAL A 155 7.61 -2.69 0.45
C VAL A 155 7.30 -2.45 1.92
N LEU A 156 6.76 -1.28 2.20
CA LEU A 156 6.29 -0.86 3.51
C LEU A 156 4.78 -1.12 3.57
N LYS A 157 4.34 -2.19 4.25
CA LYS A 157 2.92 -2.52 4.40
C LYS A 157 2.38 -1.92 5.69
N ALA A 158 1.54 -0.90 5.55
CA ALA A 158 0.84 -0.30 6.67
C ALA A 158 -0.31 -1.20 7.14
N THR A 159 -0.37 -1.48 8.44
CA THR A 159 -1.42 -2.29 9.07
C THR A 159 -1.98 -1.61 10.33
N LYS A 160 -3.11 -2.15 10.84
CA LYS A 160 -3.69 -1.70 12.12
C LYS A 160 -2.85 -2.16 13.32
N VAL A 161 -2.22 -3.33 13.19
CA VAL A 161 -1.25 -3.89 14.14
C VAL A 161 0.17 -3.44 13.79
N ASP A 162 1.07 -3.42 14.76
CA ASP A 162 2.43 -2.89 14.64
C ASP A 162 3.48 -3.91 14.19
N GLY A 163 3.07 -5.05 13.65
CA GLY A 163 3.94 -6.03 13.02
C GLY A 163 3.24 -7.35 12.73
N VAL A 164 4.05 -8.40 12.55
CA VAL A 164 3.58 -9.75 12.29
C VAL A 164 3.51 -10.53 13.59
N TYR A 165 2.40 -11.22 13.81
CA TYR A 165 2.15 -12.00 15.02
C TYR A 165 1.87 -13.45 14.67
N ASP A 166 2.14 -14.35 15.60
CA ASP A 166 1.82 -15.77 15.50
C ASP A 166 0.29 -16.04 15.51
N LYS A 167 -0.51 -15.08 15.95
CA LYS A 167 -1.98 -15.07 15.93
C LYS A 167 -2.52 -13.65 16.04
N ASP A 168 -3.81 -13.45 15.80
CA ASP A 168 -4.44 -12.11 15.84
C ASP A 168 -4.34 -11.48 17.25
N PRO A 169 -3.53 -10.43 17.46
CA PRO A 169 -3.31 -9.83 18.77
C PRO A 169 -4.55 -9.07 19.29
N THR A 170 -5.53 -8.79 18.43
CA THR A 170 -6.79 -8.17 18.84
C THR A 170 -7.75 -9.17 19.49
N LYS A 171 -7.56 -10.46 19.21
CA LYS A 171 -8.37 -11.57 19.76
C LYS A 171 -7.63 -12.35 20.84
N HIS A 172 -6.30 -12.38 20.78
CA HIS A 172 -5.45 -13.20 21.64
C HIS A 172 -4.40 -12.33 22.33
N LYS A 173 -4.52 -12.16 23.65
CA LYS A 173 -3.61 -11.33 24.44
C LYS A 173 -2.19 -11.90 24.52
N GLU A 174 -2.05 -13.20 24.31
CA GLU A 174 -0.79 -13.93 24.33
C GLU A 174 -0.07 -13.97 22.98
N ALA A 175 -0.59 -13.25 21.97
CA ALA A 175 0.01 -13.18 20.65
C ALA A 175 1.46 -12.68 20.72
N LYS A 176 2.38 -13.43 20.13
CA LYS A 176 3.80 -13.12 20.10
C LYS A 176 4.16 -12.45 18.78
N LYS A 177 4.78 -11.27 18.89
CA LYS A 177 5.28 -10.52 17.76
C LYS A 177 6.57 -11.16 17.24
N HIS A 178 6.65 -11.37 15.93
CA HIS A 178 7.88 -11.72 15.26
C HIS A 178 8.70 -10.46 14.96
N THR A 179 10.00 -10.49 15.27
CA THR A 179 10.93 -9.40 14.95
C THR A 179 11.41 -9.48 13.49
N SER A 180 11.67 -10.70 13.01
CA SER A 180 12.03 -11.01 11.63
C SER A 180 11.47 -12.37 11.24
N LEU A 181 11.05 -12.50 9.98
CA LEU A 181 10.60 -13.75 9.37
C LEU A 181 11.14 -13.82 7.95
N SER A 182 11.57 -14.99 7.53
CA SER A 182 11.83 -15.26 6.13
C SER A 182 10.51 -15.36 5.35
N HIS A 183 10.56 -15.08 4.03
CA HIS A 183 9.39 -15.26 3.17
C HIS A 183 8.87 -16.70 3.17
N ALA A 184 9.76 -17.69 3.24
CA ALA A 184 9.37 -19.10 3.29
C ALA A 184 8.59 -19.44 4.57
N GLU A 185 9.04 -18.94 5.72
CA GLU A 185 8.30 -19.11 6.99
C GLU A 185 6.94 -18.42 6.95
N ALA A 186 6.88 -17.21 6.39
CA ALA A 186 5.62 -16.47 6.25
C ALA A 186 4.63 -17.17 5.30
N LEU A 187 5.13 -17.87 4.27
CA LEU A 187 4.31 -18.62 3.31
C LEU A 187 3.83 -19.97 3.88
N GLN A 188 4.67 -20.65 4.64
CA GLN A 188 4.39 -21.99 5.18
C GLN A 188 3.53 -21.96 6.44
N ASN A 189 3.58 -20.88 7.22
CA ASN A 189 2.83 -20.79 8.47
C ASN A 189 1.41 -20.23 8.23
N PRO A 190 0.35 -21.05 8.35
CA PRO A 190 -1.03 -20.61 8.08
C PRO A 190 -1.54 -19.55 9.06
N HIS A 191 -0.83 -19.32 10.17
CA HIS A 191 -1.20 -18.31 11.16
C HIS A 191 -0.57 -16.94 10.89
N ILE A 192 0.38 -16.86 9.96
CA ILE A 192 1.07 -15.61 9.58
C ILE A 192 0.37 -14.99 8.36
N ALA A 193 -0.62 -14.14 8.63
CA ALA A 193 -1.37 -13.44 7.59
C ALA A 193 -0.77 -12.05 7.28
N VAL A 194 0.35 -12.02 6.53
CA VAL A 194 1.04 -10.77 6.16
C VAL A 194 0.46 -10.15 4.89
N MET A 195 0.44 -10.92 3.82
CA MET A 195 -0.14 -10.63 2.51
C MET A 195 -0.73 -11.93 1.97
N ASP A 196 -1.40 -11.89 0.82
CA ASP A 196 -1.75 -13.14 0.14
C ASP A 196 -0.50 -13.89 -0.35
N ASN A 197 -0.64 -15.20 -0.54
CA ASN A 197 0.46 -16.09 -0.90
C ASN A 197 1.11 -15.72 -2.24
N ALA A 198 0.37 -15.16 -3.20
CA ALA A 198 0.93 -14.76 -4.49
C ALA A 198 1.87 -13.56 -4.32
N ALA A 199 1.49 -12.58 -3.50
CA ALA A 199 2.35 -11.45 -3.15
C ALA A 199 3.63 -11.88 -2.41
N ILE A 200 3.51 -12.76 -1.41
CA ILE A 200 4.67 -13.27 -0.64
C ILE A 200 5.61 -14.06 -1.54
N SER A 201 5.07 -14.93 -2.40
CA SER A 201 5.88 -15.75 -3.32
C SER A 201 6.63 -14.86 -4.31
N LEU A 202 5.96 -13.86 -4.89
CA LEU A 202 6.60 -12.92 -5.81
C LEU A 202 7.72 -12.11 -5.12
N ALA A 203 7.49 -11.66 -3.87
CA ALA A 203 8.52 -10.97 -3.10
C ALA A 203 9.72 -11.89 -2.77
N MET A 204 9.45 -13.16 -2.46
CA MET A 204 10.47 -14.18 -2.19
C MET A 204 11.38 -14.40 -3.40
N ASP A 205 10.80 -14.62 -4.58
CA ASP A 205 11.53 -14.91 -5.82
C ASP A 205 12.51 -13.79 -6.20
N HIS A 206 12.13 -12.55 -5.90
CA HIS A 206 12.93 -11.36 -6.17
C HIS A 206 13.71 -10.83 -4.95
N LYS A 207 13.66 -11.52 -3.82
CA LYS A 207 14.30 -11.11 -2.55
C LYS A 207 13.91 -9.70 -2.11
N LEU A 208 12.69 -9.26 -2.43
CA LEU A 208 12.18 -7.95 -2.11
C LEU A 208 11.76 -7.91 -0.62
N PRO A 209 12.39 -7.09 0.23
CA PRO A 209 12.01 -7.01 1.63
C PRO A 209 10.61 -6.44 1.82
N ILE A 210 9.86 -7.00 2.77
CA ILE A 210 8.56 -6.48 3.22
C ILE A 210 8.68 -6.11 4.69
N ILE A 211 8.36 -4.86 5.03
CA ILE A 211 8.29 -4.37 6.40
C ILE A 211 6.82 -4.12 6.74
N VAL A 212 6.30 -4.84 7.72
CA VAL A 212 4.95 -4.65 8.26
C VAL A 212 5.03 -3.75 9.47
N PHE A 213 4.27 -2.66 9.47
CA PHE A 213 4.31 -1.71 10.56
C PHE A 213 2.96 -1.01 10.73
N LYS A 214 2.74 -0.45 11.92
CA LYS A 214 1.63 0.46 12.17
C LYS A 214 1.99 1.84 11.65
N LEU A 215 1.13 2.40 10.80
CA LEU A 215 1.29 3.75 10.30
C LEU A 215 1.34 4.73 11.49
N SER A 216 2.50 5.33 11.70
CA SER A 216 2.71 6.43 12.64
C SER A 216 3.93 7.23 12.20
N LYS A 217 3.92 8.52 12.52
CA LYS A 217 5.05 9.42 12.30
C LYS A 217 6.38 8.88 12.82
N GLU A 218 6.36 8.18 13.96
CA GLU A 218 7.56 7.56 14.54
C GLU A 218 8.06 6.36 13.73
N ASN A 219 7.15 5.47 13.31
CA ASN A 219 7.55 4.29 12.54
C ASN A 219 7.97 4.64 11.12
N LEU A 220 7.41 5.69 10.52
CA LEU A 220 7.83 6.16 9.20
C LEU A 220 9.21 6.82 9.21
N LYS A 221 9.61 7.45 10.33
CA LYS A 221 11.00 7.93 10.50
C LYS A 221 12.03 6.79 10.51
N LYS A 222 11.64 5.58 10.94
CA LYS A 222 12.51 4.39 10.91
C LYS A 222 12.85 3.92 9.49
N VAL A 223 12.14 4.39 8.46
CA VAL A 223 12.45 4.13 7.04
C VAL A 223 13.84 4.69 6.66
N ARG A 224 14.35 5.70 7.37
CA ARG A 224 15.74 6.17 7.24
C ARG A 224 16.74 5.40 8.12
N GLY A 225 16.24 4.70 9.14
CA GLY A 225 17.00 4.22 10.29
C GLY A 225 17.18 2.70 10.40
N CYS A 226 16.98 1.90 9.35
CA CYS A 226 17.34 0.48 9.40
C CYS A 226 18.87 0.24 9.33
N ALA A 227 19.66 1.14 9.92
CA ALA A 227 21.02 0.88 10.37
C ALA A 227 20.96 0.79 11.90
N GLU A 228 21.38 -0.36 12.42
CA GLU A 228 21.57 -0.72 13.84
C GLU A 228 20.39 -1.41 14.54
N ILE A 229 20.52 -2.74 14.56
CA ILE A 229 20.12 -3.79 15.54
C ILE A 229 18.66 -3.80 16.01
#